data_AF-A0A523GMP5-F1
#
_entry.id   AF-A0A523GMP5-F1
#
_cell.length_a   1.000
_cell.length_b   1.000
_cell.length_c   1.000
_cell.angle_alpha   90.00
_cell.angle_beta   90.00
_cell.angle_gamma   90.00
#
_symmetry.space_group_name_H-M   'P 1'
#
loop_
_entity.id
_entity.type
_entity.pdbx_description
1 polymer ?
#
loop_
_entity_poly.entity_id
_entity_poly.type
_entity_poly.pdbx_seq_one_letter_code
_entity_poly.pdbx_strand_id
1 'polypeptide(L)'
;MNLHPDKNDLKSTRQRRHGLLYVAPLVILILISACTSTQKDSALSSDHALILISLDGFRADFIDRYPTPNLDRLIERGVTAEQGMIPSFPTLTFPNHFSMVTGLYPSNHGIISNTMYDEPTDSWFRISDREAVENSMWWEGEPIWVTASEQGKTTATYFWVGSEAPIHGVQPTYWKRFDGSVPGEVRVEQVLEWLKFSGNERPEFIALYFEDVDSAVHRHGIDSEEAAEAVARVDSYLGLLLDGLARQGISDVTDIIVVSDHGMSDRKPERSIVLEDYIDLSNIEAINTSPVAMLNTRDGNPTAVVKQLQGVHPELKVYLREDVPDNLHF
;
A
#
# COMPACT_ATOMS: atom_id res chain seq x y z
N MET A 1 61.93 -27.42 -66.53
CA MET A 1 60.87 -27.82 -67.48
C MET A 1 59.80 -26.73 -67.43
N ASN A 2 59.70 -25.92 -68.49
CA ASN A 2 58.58 -25.09 -68.96
C ASN A 2 57.33 -24.95 -68.04
N LEU A 3 56.76 -23.77 -67.72
CA LEU A 3 56.80 -22.45 -68.40
C LEU A 3 56.67 -21.22 -67.45
N HIS A 4 56.99 -20.07 -68.03
CA HIS A 4 56.95 -18.66 -67.57
C HIS A 4 55.61 -17.98 -68.01
N PRO A 5 55.35 -16.64 -67.88
CA PRO A 5 55.78 -15.60 -66.91
C PRO A 5 54.71 -14.48 -66.57
N ASP A 6 55.12 -13.42 -65.83
CA ASP A 6 54.85 -11.97 -66.09
C ASP A 6 53.45 -11.29 -65.87
N LYS A 7 53.29 -9.98 -65.52
CA LYS A 7 54.20 -8.90 -65.00
C LYS A 7 53.48 -7.56 -64.60
N ASN A 8 54.31 -6.57 -64.17
CA ASN A 8 54.19 -5.06 -64.13
C ASN A 8 53.89 -4.41 -62.74
N ASP A 9 54.70 -3.52 -62.10
CA ASP A 9 55.50 -2.27 -62.42
C ASP A 9 54.59 -1.05 -62.72
N LEU A 10 54.62 0.10 -62.00
CA LEU A 10 55.66 1.16 -61.83
C LEU A 10 55.55 1.88 -60.44
N LYS A 11 56.60 2.40 -59.75
CA LYS A 11 57.39 3.67 -59.87
C LYS A 11 56.57 4.99 -59.85
N SER A 12 57.00 6.16 -59.32
CA SER A 12 58.08 6.59 -58.37
C SER A 12 58.03 8.13 -58.09
N THR A 13 58.78 8.64 -57.09
CA THR A 13 59.27 10.05 -56.91
C THR A 13 58.21 11.17 -56.64
N ARG A 14 58.50 12.38 -56.08
CA ARG A 14 59.73 13.15 -55.74
C ARG A 14 59.46 14.18 -54.59
N GLN A 15 60.50 14.72 -53.92
CA GLN A 15 60.40 15.75 -52.85
C GLN A 15 60.35 17.22 -53.38
N ARG A 16 59.71 18.17 -52.63
CA ARG A 16 60.38 19.28 -51.87
C ARG A 16 59.48 20.45 -51.37
N ARG A 17 59.77 20.89 -50.12
CA ARG A 17 59.78 22.27 -49.54
C ARG A 17 58.47 23.04 -49.18
N HIS A 18 58.27 23.16 -47.86
CA HIS A 18 57.99 24.36 -47.03
C HIS A 18 57.20 25.57 -47.59
N GLY A 19 56.11 25.90 -46.90
CA GLY A 19 55.50 27.24 -46.82
C GLY A 19 54.61 27.34 -45.57
N LEU A 20 54.87 28.32 -44.70
CA LEU A 20 54.11 28.55 -43.45
C LEU A 20 53.16 29.74 -43.67
N LEU A 21 51.84 29.56 -43.49
CA LEU A 21 50.88 30.67 -43.50
C LEU A 21 49.63 30.31 -42.66
N TYR A 22 49.14 31.30 -41.92
CA TYR A 22 48.18 31.14 -40.82
C TYR A 22 46.74 30.89 -41.32
N VAL A 23 46.16 29.75 -40.94
CA VAL A 23 44.70 29.51 -41.03
C VAL A 23 44.19 28.87 -39.73
N ALA A 24 44.09 29.68 -38.67
CA ALA A 24 43.40 29.33 -37.43
C ALA A 24 43.05 30.60 -36.63
N PRO A 25 41.95 31.29 -37.00
CA PRO A 25 40.93 31.53 -35.97
C PRO A 25 39.49 31.49 -36.54
N LEU A 26 39.08 30.37 -37.14
CA LEU A 26 37.67 30.17 -37.56
C LEU A 26 37.05 28.81 -37.18
N VAL A 27 37.80 27.93 -36.50
CA VAL A 27 37.31 26.61 -36.07
C VAL A 27 36.85 26.62 -34.61
N ILE A 28 37.39 27.50 -33.76
CA ILE A 28 37.08 27.55 -32.33
C ILE A 28 35.67 28.12 -32.04
N LEU A 29 35.14 29.02 -32.89
CA LEU A 29 33.77 29.54 -32.71
C LEU A 29 32.66 28.56 -33.11
N ILE A 30 32.95 27.50 -33.88
CA ILE A 30 31.94 26.51 -34.30
C ILE A 30 31.80 25.40 -33.24
N LEU A 31 32.85 25.15 -32.44
CA LEU A 31 32.84 24.10 -31.42
C LEU A 31 32.18 24.51 -30.09
N ILE A 32 31.89 25.80 -29.86
CA ILE A 32 31.23 26.29 -28.65
C ILE A 32 29.70 26.31 -28.81
N SER A 33 29.18 26.56 -30.02
CA SER A 33 27.72 26.51 -30.30
C SER A 33 27.13 25.10 -30.42
N ALA A 34 27.95 24.04 -30.34
CA ALA A 34 27.50 22.66 -30.39
C ALA A 34 27.19 22.06 -28.99
N CYS A 35 27.49 22.79 -27.91
CA CYS A 35 27.22 22.37 -26.52
C CYS A 35 26.06 23.13 -25.86
N THR A 36 25.21 23.80 -26.64
CA THR A 36 23.79 23.97 -26.26
C THR A 36 22.98 22.81 -26.81
N SER A 37 23.31 21.62 -26.32
CA SER A 37 22.27 20.63 -26.05
C SER A 37 21.34 21.30 -25.05
N THR A 38 20.24 21.87 -25.52
CA THR A 38 19.06 21.99 -24.69
C THR A 38 18.67 20.56 -24.32
N GLN A 39 19.18 20.12 -23.17
CA GLN A 39 18.34 19.34 -22.27
C GLN A 39 17.05 20.17 -22.15
N LYS A 40 16.07 19.81 -22.98
CA LYS A 40 14.74 19.69 -22.43
C LYS A 40 14.93 18.73 -21.28
N ASP A 41 14.97 19.29 -20.09
CA ASP A 41 14.27 18.66 -18.98
C ASP A 41 12.81 18.53 -19.45
N SER A 42 12.55 17.46 -20.22
CA SER A 42 11.30 16.76 -20.05
C SER A 42 11.35 16.30 -18.60
N ALA A 43 10.83 17.16 -17.72
CA ALA A 43 10.29 16.71 -16.45
C ALA A 43 9.44 15.49 -16.83
N LEU A 44 9.90 14.32 -16.40
CA LEU A 44 9.18 13.07 -16.59
C LEU A 44 7.98 13.14 -15.65
N SER A 45 6.98 13.90 -16.07
CA SER A 45 5.58 13.50 -15.94
C SER A 45 5.51 12.16 -16.63
N SER A 46 5.79 11.09 -15.88
CA SER A 46 5.46 9.76 -16.33
C SER A 46 3.95 9.74 -16.48
N ASP A 47 3.45 9.39 -17.67
CA ASP A 47 2.03 9.08 -17.85
C ASP A 47 1.60 7.81 -17.07
N HIS A 48 2.52 7.24 -16.28
CA HIS A 48 2.31 6.14 -15.35
C HIS A 48 1.58 6.60 -14.10
N ALA A 49 0.55 5.84 -13.73
CA ALA A 49 -0.08 5.92 -12.42
C ALA A 49 0.03 4.56 -11.72
N LEU A 50 0.22 4.56 -10.40
CA LEU A 50 0.10 3.38 -9.54
C LEU A 50 -1.25 3.40 -8.83
N ILE A 51 -2.03 2.32 -8.94
CA ILE A 51 -3.25 2.11 -8.18
C ILE A 51 -3.02 0.99 -7.15
N LEU A 52 -3.05 1.35 -5.87
CA LEU A 52 -3.06 0.43 -4.75
C LEU A 52 -4.50 0.15 -4.33
N ILE A 53 -4.95 -1.10 -4.42
CA ILE A 53 -6.32 -1.52 -4.13
C ILE A 53 -6.30 -2.48 -2.95
N SER A 54 -7.03 -2.15 -1.88
CA SER A 54 -7.26 -3.06 -0.76
C SER A 54 -8.65 -3.67 -0.81
N LEU A 55 -8.70 -4.99 -0.67
CA LEU A 55 -9.91 -5.77 -0.46
C LEU A 55 -9.91 -6.22 1.01
N ASP A 56 -10.67 -5.55 1.87
CA ASP A 56 -10.64 -5.80 3.32
C ASP A 56 -11.06 -7.23 3.64
N GLY A 57 -10.30 -7.91 4.48
CA GLY A 57 -10.59 -9.30 4.91
C GLY A 57 -10.52 -10.36 3.81
N PHE A 58 -10.04 -10.02 2.60
CA PHE A 58 -9.86 -10.95 1.48
C PHE A 58 -8.73 -11.94 1.79
N ARG A 59 -9.09 -13.07 2.41
CA ARG A 59 -8.15 -14.12 2.78
C ARG A 59 -7.49 -14.73 1.55
N ALA A 60 -6.20 -15.05 1.64
CA ALA A 60 -5.38 -15.48 0.50
C ALA A 60 -5.97 -16.64 -0.32
N ASP A 61 -6.63 -17.63 0.31
CA ASP A 61 -7.23 -18.78 -0.37
C ASP A 61 -8.61 -18.49 -0.99
N PHE A 62 -9.16 -17.28 -0.86
CA PHE A 62 -10.44 -16.91 -1.48
C PHE A 62 -10.36 -16.89 -3.01
N ILE A 63 -9.17 -16.63 -3.57
CA ILE A 63 -8.91 -16.68 -5.02
C ILE A 63 -9.00 -18.10 -5.58
N ASP A 64 -8.68 -19.12 -4.77
CA ASP A 64 -8.80 -20.54 -5.15
C ASP A 64 -10.19 -21.12 -4.83
N ARG A 65 -10.89 -20.52 -3.86
CA ARG A 65 -12.22 -20.97 -3.38
C ARG A 65 -13.37 -20.47 -4.23
N TYR A 66 -13.26 -19.28 -4.81
CA TYR A 66 -14.36 -18.58 -5.48
C TYR A 66 -13.95 -18.12 -6.88
N PRO A 67 -14.88 -18.03 -7.85
CA PRO A 67 -14.55 -17.53 -9.18
C PRO A 67 -14.19 -16.03 -9.15
N THR A 68 -12.95 -15.69 -9.48
CA THR A 68 -12.44 -14.31 -9.53
C THR A 68 -11.81 -13.98 -10.89
N PRO A 69 -12.61 -13.99 -11.98
CA PRO A 69 -12.10 -13.88 -13.35
C PRO A 69 -11.38 -12.56 -13.66
N ASN A 70 -11.57 -11.49 -12.88
CA ASN A 70 -10.85 -10.23 -13.09
C ASN A 70 -9.53 -10.16 -12.31
N LEU A 71 -9.45 -10.82 -11.15
CA LEU A 71 -8.16 -11.13 -10.52
C LEU A 71 -7.35 -12.09 -11.41
N ASP A 72 -7.97 -13.12 -11.99
CA ASP A 72 -7.31 -14.04 -12.93
C ASP A 72 -6.71 -13.28 -14.12
N ARG A 73 -7.48 -12.40 -14.76
CA ARG A 73 -7.02 -11.51 -15.85
C ARG A 73 -5.83 -10.62 -15.46
N LEU A 74 -5.76 -10.19 -14.20
CA LEU A 74 -4.66 -9.38 -13.69
C LEU A 74 -3.41 -10.24 -13.46
N ILE A 75 -3.57 -11.44 -12.90
CA ILE A 75 -2.49 -12.40 -12.64
C ILE A 75 -1.90 -12.94 -13.95
N GLU A 76 -2.73 -13.27 -14.95
CA GLU A 76 -2.27 -13.71 -16.29
C GLU A 76 -1.32 -12.71 -16.96
N ARG A 77 -1.42 -11.42 -16.62
CA ARG A 77 -0.58 -10.33 -17.14
C ARG A 77 0.45 -9.80 -16.13
N GLY A 78 0.50 -10.36 -14.92
CA GLY A 78 1.20 -9.78 -13.77
C GLY A 78 1.96 -10.81 -12.95
N VAL A 79 1.95 -10.61 -11.63
CA VAL A 79 2.58 -11.50 -10.64
C VAL A 79 1.65 -11.66 -9.44
N THR A 80 1.75 -12.79 -8.73
CA THR A 80 1.01 -13.05 -7.49
C THR A 80 1.92 -13.66 -6.43
N ALA A 81 1.60 -13.45 -5.16
CA ALA A 81 2.21 -14.15 -4.05
C ALA A 81 1.35 -15.37 -3.72
N GLU A 82 1.77 -16.56 -4.18
CA GLU A 82 0.99 -17.82 -4.08
C GLU A 82 0.54 -18.20 -2.65
N GLN A 83 1.26 -17.73 -1.62
CA GLN A 83 0.94 -18.00 -0.21
C GLN A 83 0.21 -16.83 0.48
N GLY A 84 -0.15 -15.79 -0.28
CA GLY A 84 -0.64 -14.52 0.23
C GLY A 84 0.45 -13.61 0.80
N MET A 85 0.01 -12.45 1.29
CA MET A 85 0.84 -11.50 2.04
C MET A 85 0.69 -11.77 3.55
N ILE A 86 1.78 -11.65 4.31
CA ILE A 86 1.76 -11.81 5.77
C ILE A 86 1.45 -10.44 6.41
N PRO A 87 0.34 -10.29 7.15
CA PRO A 87 0.01 -9.05 7.84
C PRO A 87 0.86 -8.83 9.12
N SER A 88 0.97 -7.58 9.54
CA SER A 88 1.47 -7.18 10.86
C SER A 88 0.55 -7.69 11.97
N PHE A 89 1.12 -7.87 13.17
CA PHE A 89 0.33 -8.14 14.38
C PHE A 89 -0.06 -6.82 15.08
N PRO A 90 -1.31 -6.65 15.54
CA PRO A 90 -2.45 -7.55 15.35
C PRO A 90 -3.02 -7.43 13.92
N THR A 91 -3.65 -8.51 13.45
CA THR A 91 -4.29 -8.57 12.13
C THR A 91 -5.64 -7.82 12.14
N LEU A 92 -5.57 -6.49 12.23
CA LEU A 92 -6.71 -5.56 12.26
C LEU A 92 -6.56 -4.51 11.16
N THR A 93 -7.71 -3.99 10.72
CA THR A 93 -7.85 -3.06 9.60
C THR A 93 -6.94 -1.85 9.65
N PHE A 94 -7.08 -1.01 10.70
CA PHE A 94 -6.38 0.25 10.75
C PHE A 94 -4.85 0.08 10.89
N PRO A 95 -4.35 -0.81 11.77
CA PRO A 95 -2.93 -1.13 11.84
C PRO A 95 -2.34 -1.57 10.50
N ASN A 96 -2.96 -2.54 9.82
CA ASN A 96 -2.36 -3.13 8.61
C ASN A 96 -2.45 -2.21 7.39
N HIS A 97 -3.57 -1.50 7.19
CA HIS A 97 -3.67 -0.52 6.12
C HIS A 97 -2.67 0.63 6.26
N PHE A 98 -2.33 1.02 7.49
CA PHE A 98 -1.33 2.07 7.72
C PHE A 98 0.11 1.52 7.65
N SER A 99 0.36 0.28 8.11
CA SER A 99 1.62 -0.44 7.86
C SER A 99 1.93 -0.53 6.36
N MET A 100 0.93 -0.87 5.52
CA MET A 100 1.11 -1.01 4.06
C MET A 100 1.59 0.26 3.35
N VAL A 101 1.23 1.44 3.86
CA VAL A 101 1.58 2.72 3.22
C VAL A 101 2.75 3.45 3.88
N THR A 102 3.15 3.05 5.07
CA THR A 102 4.32 3.61 5.80
C THR A 102 5.56 2.69 5.74
N GLY A 103 5.37 1.38 5.53
CA GLY A 103 6.43 0.39 5.68
C GLY A 103 6.85 0.13 7.14
N LEU A 104 6.08 0.61 8.11
CA LEU A 104 6.36 0.51 9.55
C LEU A 104 5.48 -0.57 10.20
N TYR A 105 5.94 -1.11 11.33
CA TYR A 105 5.10 -1.93 12.21
C TYR A 105 4.11 -1.07 13.00
N PRO A 106 2.99 -1.63 13.50
CA PRO A 106 2.02 -0.90 14.32
C PRO A 106 2.61 -0.17 15.52
N SER A 107 3.60 -0.75 16.18
CA SER A 107 4.34 -0.16 17.31
C SER A 107 5.25 1.03 16.93
N ASN A 108 5.41 1.32 15.63
CA ASN A 108 6.25 2.40 15.11
C ASN A 108 5.48 3.48 14.33
N HIS A 109 4.17 3.27 14.07
CA HIS A 109 3.32 4.21 13.36
C HIS A 109 2.08 4.64 14.20
N GLY A 110 2.13 4.48 15.52
CA GLY A 110 1.09 4.85 16.49
C GLY A 110 -0.18 3.98 16.49
N ILE A 111 -0.69 3.63 15.30
CA ILE A 111 -1.94 2.89 15.11
C ILE A 111 -1.79 1.39 15.44
N ILE A 112 -1.85 1.04 16.72
CA ILE A 112 -1.72 -0.33 17.24
C ILE A 112 -3.02 -1.15 17.25
N SER A 113 -4.20 -0.52 17.15
CA SER A 113 -5.51 -1.21 17.19
C SER A 113 -6.64 -0.32 16.63
N ASN A 114 -7.77 -0.92 16.23
CA ASN A 114 -9.00 -0.20 15.85
C ASN A 114 -9.68 0.52 17.04
N THR A 115 -9.20 0.30 18.26
CA THR A 115 -9.53 1.07 19.47
C THR A 115 -8.28 1.15 20.34
N MET A 116 -7.94 2.36 20.80
CA MET A 116 -6.73 2.67 21.57
C MET A 116 -7.05 3.74 22.62
N TYR A 117 -6.24 3.79 23.67
CA TYR A 117 -6.25 4.85 24.67
C TYR A 117 -4.82 5.36 24.87
N ASP A 118 -4.65 6.68 24.84
CA ASP A 118 -3.38 7.35 25.13
C ASP A 118 -3.47 8.01 26.51
N GLU A 119 -2.70 7.48 27.47
CA GLU A 119 -2.65 8.00 28.85
C GLU A 119 -2.04 9.42 28.93
N PRO A 120 -0.93 9.77 28.23
CA PRO A 120 -0.36 11.12 28.25
C PRO A 120 -1.33 12.25 27.86
N THR A 121 -2.27 11.99 26.96
CA THR A 121 -3.27 12.96 26.48
C THR A 121 -4.69 12.69 26.97
N ASP A 122 -4.92 11.68 27.83
CA ASP A 122 -6.23 11.23 28.32
C ASP A 122 -7.28 11.13 27.19
N SER A 123 -6.87 10.51 26.08
CA SER A 123 -7.62 10.52 24.82
C SER A 123 -7.85 9.12 24.27
N TRP A 124 -8.98 8.94 23.58
CA TRP A 124 -9.36 7.67 22.96
C TRP A 124 -9.34 7.77 21.45
N PHE A 125 -8.75 6.78 20.79
CA PHE A 125 -8.95 6.51 19.38
C PHE A 125 -9.98 5.40 19.21
N ARG A 126 -10.97 5.62 18.34
CA ARG A 126 -11.91 4.59 17.88
C ARG A 126 -12.18 4.81 16.41
N ILE A 127 -12.19 3.76 15.58
CA ILE A 127 -12.49 3.91 14.14
C ILE A 127 -13.87 4.52 13.85
N SER A 128 -14.82 4.37 14.77
CA SER A 128 -16.15 5.00 14.70
C SER A 128 -16.14 6.50 15.00
N ASP A 129 -15.08 7.02 15.64
CA ASP A 129 -14.92 8.43 15.98
C ASP A 129 -14.15 9.15 14.87
N ARG A 130 -14.86 10.04 14.16
CA ARG A 130 -14.29 10.80 13.04
C ARG A 130 -13.36 11.91 13.50
N GLU A 131 -13.58 12.48 14.69
CA GLU A 131 -12.69 13.52 15.22
C GLU A 131 -11.35 12.91 15.60
N ALA A 132 -11.34 11.72 16.21
CA ALA A 132 -10.12 10.96 16.47
C ALA A 132 -9.40 10.53 15.19
N VAL A 133 -10.12 10.04 14.18
CA VAL A 133 -9.52 9.57 12.91
C VAL A 133 -8.95 10.71 12.05
N GLU A 134 -9.59 11.88 12.03
CA GLU A 134 -9.10 13.07 11.30
C GLU A 134 -7.98 13.82 12.05
N ASN A 135 -7.75 13.52 13.34
CA ASN A 135 -6.72 14.16 14.14
C ASN A 135 -5.34 13.52 13.91
N SER A 136 -4.41 14.30 13.35
CA SER A 136 -3.05 13.86 13.01
C SER A 136 -2.19 13.42 14.20
N MET A 137 -2.58 13.68 15.46
CA MET A 137 -1.81 13.25 16.64
C MET A 137 -1.63 11.73 16.77
N TRP A 138 -2.55 10.94 16.19
CA TRP A 138 -2.55 9.48 16.27
C TRP A 138 -1.67 8.80 15.21
N TRP A 139 -1.29 9.55 14.18
CA TRP A 139 -0.72 9.01 12.95
C TRP A 139 0.78 9.33 12.90
N GLU A 140 1.60 8.41 13.42
CA GLU A 140 3.06 8.55 13.39
C GLU A 140 3.65 7.96 12.10
N GLY A 141 4.77 8.52 11.64
CA GLY A 141 5.42 8.09 10.40
C GLY A 141 4.85 8.72 9.14
N GLU A 142 5.47 8.41 8.01
CA GLU A 142 5.21 9.07 6.73
C GLU A 142 4.55 8.09 5.75
N PRO A 143 3.24 8.24 5.45
CA PRO A 143 2.59 7.40 4.47
C PRO A 143 2.94 7.85 3.05
N ILE A 144 2.96 6.90 2.11
CA ILE A 144 3.45 7.09 0.73
C ILE A 144 2.86 8.29 -0.03
N TRP A 145 1.63 8.71 0.28
CA TRP A 145 1.06 9.92 -0.32
C TRP A 145 1.69 11.22 0.17
N VAL A 146 2.21 11.27 1.41
CA VAL A 146 3.02 12.39 1.90
C VAL A 146 4.37 12.39 1.17
N THR A 147 5.08 11.26 1.19
CA THR A 147 6.36 11.05 0.48
C THR A 147 6.29 11.45 -1.00
N ALA A 148 5.20 11.08 -1.68
CA ALA A 148 4.96 11.41 -3.08
C ALA A 148 4.63 12.91 -3.26
N SER A 149 3.75 13.48 -2.42
CA SER A 149 3.36 14.89 -2.51
C SER A 149 4.53 15.86 -2.24
N GLU A 150 5.42 15.53 -1.30
CA GLU A 150 6.66 16.29 -1.06
C GLU A 150 7.63 16.24 -2.25
N GLN A 151 7.60 15.15 -3.03
CA GLN A 151 8.33 15.02 -4.30
C GLN A 151 7.58 15.63 -5.50
N GLY A 152 6.52 16.41 -5.25
CA GLY A 152 5.75 17.11 -6.28
C GLY A 152 4.82 16.22 -7.11
N LYS A 153 4.48 15.03 -6.59
CA LYS A 153 3.56 14.08 -7.24
C LYS A 153 2.13 14.32 -6.76
N THR A 154 1.19 14.29 -7.70
CA THR A 154 -0.24 14.39 -7.37
C THR A 154 -0.75 13.03 -6.91
N THR A 155 -1.52 13.04 -5.82
CA THR A 155 -1.94 11.83 -5.11
C THR A 155 -3.46 11.81 -4.94
N ALA A 156 -4.06 10.63 -5.00
CA ALA A 156 -5.48 10.46 -4.73
C ALA A 156 -5.75 9.29 -3.77
N THR A 157 -6.79 9.41 -2.94
CA THR A 157 -7.29 8.31 -2.13
C THR A 157 -8.81 8.25 -2.14
N TYR A 158 -9.34 7.03 -2.25
CA TYR A 158 -10.73 6.74 -1.99
C TYR A 158 -10.79 5.76 -0.81
N PHE A 159 -11.04 6.33 0.38
CA PHE A 159 -11.25 5.62 1.65
C PHE A 159 -10.03 4.88 2.26
N TRP A 160 -8.80 5.15 1.81
CA TRP A 160 -7.63 4.55 2.47
C TRP A 160 -7.43 5.09 3.90
N VAL A 161 -7.20 4.17 4.85
CA VAL A 161 -6.99 4.47 6.27
C VAL A 161 -5.89 5.51 6.47
N GLY A 162 -6.17 6.57 7.23
CA GLY A 162 -5.24 7.66 7.52
C GLY A 162 -5.25 8.80 6.50
N SER A 163 -5.86 8.65 5.32
CA SER A 163 -5.92 9.73 4.32
C SER A 163 -6.81 10.93 4.73
N GLU A 164 -7.68 10.72 5.71
CA GLU A 164 -8.58 11.73 6.27
C GLU A 164 -7.87 12.69 7.25
N ALA A 165 -6.67 12.34 7.73
CA ALA A 165 -5.87 13.18 8.64
C ALA A 165 -4.76 13.95 7.89
N PRO A 166 -4.44 15.19 8.28
CA PRO A 166 -3.31 15.95 7.74
C PRO A 166 -1.98 15.50 8.38
N ILE A 167 -1.54 14.30 8.01
CA ILE A 167 -0.31 13.67 8.52
C ILE A 167 0.90 14.48 8.04
N HIS A 168 1.76 14.89 8.97
CA HIS A 168 2.82 15.90 8.74
C HIS A 168 2.30 17.23 8.12
N GLY A 169 1.01 17.54 8.28
CA GLY A 169 0.35 18.69 7.65
C GLY A 169 -0.07 18.48 6.20
N VAL A 170 0.05 17.26 5.67
CA VAL A 170 -0.22 16.90 4.28
C VAL A 170 -1.35 15.86 4.20
N GLN A 171 -2.26 16.06 3.25
CA GLN A 171 -3.25 15.07 2.82
C GLN A 171 -3.02 14.76 1.33
N PRO A 172 -3.57 13.65 0.80
CA PRO A 172 -3.59 13.42 -0.64
C PRO A 172 -4.23 14.60 -1.40
N THR A 173 -3.79 14.87 -2.62
CA THR A 173 -4.32 16.00 -3.42
C THR A 173 -5.84 15.89 -3.65
N TYR A 174 -6.32 14.67 -3.87
CA TYR A 174 -7.73 14.33 -3.88
C TYR A 174 -8.01 13.24 -2.86
N TRP A 175 -8.95 13.44 -1.95
CA TRP A 175 -9.35 12.41 -0.99
C TRP A 175 -10.86 12.42 -0.77
N LYS A 176 -11.37 11.34 -0.17
CA LYS A 176 -12.77 11.20 0.24
C LYS A 176 -12.82 10.76 1.69
N ARG A 177 -13.59 11.49 2.51
CA ARG A 177 -13.98 11.08 3.86
C ARG A 177 -14.73 9.76 3.81
N PHE A 178 -14.44 8.82 4.70
CA PHE A 178 -15.03 7.48 4.68
C PHE A 178 -16.56 7.52 4.81
N ASP A 179 -17.24 6.83 3.89
CA ASP A 179 -18.68 6.60 3.91
C ASP A 179 -18.99 5.23 3.25
N GLY A 180 -19.09 4.19 4.08
CA GLY A 180 -19.39 2.82 3.61
C GLY A 180 -20.80 2.64 3.01
N SER A 181 -21.61 3.68 2.90
CA SER A 181 -22.84 3.64 2.10
C SER A 181 -22.60 3.88 0.61
N VAL A 182 -21.41 4.36 0.22
CA VAL A 182 -21.05 4.62 -1.18
C VAL A 182 -20.75 3.32 -1.93
N PRO A 183 -21.50 2.96 -2.99
CA PRO A 183 -21.28 1.73 -3.76
C PRO A 183 -19.88 1.68 -4.40
N GLY A 184 -19.29 0.48 -4.48
CA GLY A 184 -17.93 0.30 -5.00
C GLY A 184 -17.76 0.77 -6.43
N GLU A 185 -18.80 0.65 -7.26
CA GLU A 185 -18.83 1.15 -8.64
C GLU A 185 -18.56 2.66 -8.71
N VAL A 186 -19.14 3.44 -7.79
CA VAL A 186 -18.95 4.91 -7.72
C VAL A 186 -17.51 5.25 -7.34
N ARG A 187 -16.85 4.41 -6.53
CA ARG A 187 -15.43 4.57 -6.16
C ARG A 187 -14.53 4.32 -7.36
N VAL A 188 -14.80 3.24 -8.11
CA VAL A 188 -14.10 2.90 -9.36
C VAL A 188 -14.30 4.00 -10.43
N GLU A 189 -15.52 4.48 -10.60
CA GLU A 189 -15.82 5.58 -11.53
C GLU A 189 -15.04 6.86 -11.16
N GLN A 190 -14.95 7.22 -9.88
CA GLN A 190 -14.17 8.38 -9.45
C GLN A 190 -12.67 8.22 -9.74
N VAL A 191 -12.10 7.03 -9.54
CA VAL A 191 -10.70 6.73 -9.89
C VAL A 191 -10.48 6.86 -11.40
N LEU A 192 -11.41 6.33 -12.20
CA LEU A 192 -11.39 6.47 -13.65
C LEU A 192 -11.59 7.93 -14.12
N GLU A 193 -12.30 8.79 -13.40
CA GLU A 193 -12.37 10.22 -13.69
C GLU A 193 -11.07 10.96 -13.34
N TRP A 194 -10.46 10.68 -12.18
CA TRP A 194 -9.18 11.28 -11.79
C TRP A 194 -8.07 11.00 -12.80
N LEU A 195 -8.05 9.80 -13.38
CA LEU A 195 -7.05 9.40 -14.39
C LEU A 195 -7.20 10.12 -15.74
N LYS A 196 -8.31 10.82 -16.00
CA LYS A 196 -8.51 11.67 -17.20
C LYS A 196 -7.95 13.08 -17.05
N PHE A 197 -7.55 13.49 -15.85
CA PHE A 197 -6.89 14.78 -15.64
C PHE A 197 -5.52 14.80 -16.36
N SER A 198 -4.89 15.98 -16.49
CA SER A 198 -3.70 16.15 -17.33
C SER A 198 -2.59 16.92 -16.64
N GLY A 199 -1.34 16.59 -16.96
CA GLY A 199 -0.16 17.16 -16.29
C GLY A 199 -0.26 16.97 -14.77
N ASN A 200 0.10 18.01 -14.01
CA ASN A 200 0.13 17.97 -12.56
C ASN A 200 -1.26 17.84 -11.89
N GLU A 201 -2.37 17.84 -12.62
CA GLU A 201 -3.68 17.50 -12.05
C GLU A 201 -3.93 15.98 -12.04
N ARG A 202 -3.24 15.20 -12.88
CA ARG A 202 -3.41 13.74 -12.93
C ARG A 202 -2.69 13.07 -11.75
N PRO A 203 -3.38 12.25 -10.92
CA PRO A 203 -2.69 11.51 -9.87
C PRO A 203 -1.74 10.46 -10.44
N GLU A 204 -0.51 10.43 -9.90
CA GLU A 204 0.50 9.40 -10.17
C GLU A 204 0.46 8.26 -9.14
N PHE A 205 -0.16 8.49 -7.98
CA PHE A 205 -0.49 7.47 -6.98
C PHE A 205 -1.96 7.56 -6.58
N ILE A 206 -2.66 6.44 -6.57
CA ILE A 206 -4.07 6.30 -6.19
C ILE A 206 -4.19 5.15 -5.19
N ALA A 207 -4.82 5.37 -4.04
CA ALA A 207 -5.21 4.31 -3.11
C ALA A 207 -6.74 4.12 -3.09
N LEU A 208 -7.23 2.88 -3.14
CA LEU A 208 -8.65 2.53 -3.25
C LEU A 208 -8.99 1.39 -2.29
N TYR A 209 -10.12 1.49 -1.59
CA TYR A 209 -10.52 0.54 -0.54
C TYR A 209 -11.96 0.03 -0.71
N PHE A 210 -12.17 -1.26 -0.39
CA PHE A 210 -13.47 -1.94 -0.37
C PHE A 210 -13.62 -2.83 0.88
N GLU A 211 -14.66 -2.58 1.67
CA GLU A 211 -15.01 -3.29 2.91
C GLU A 211 -15.91 -4.54 2.71
N ASP A 212 -16.35 -4.81 1.49
CA ASP A 212 -17.44 -5.74 1.19
C ASP A 212 -17.23 -7.16 1.73
N VAL A 213 -16.00 -7.68 1.57
CA VAL A 213 -15.67 -9.08 1.91
C VAL A 213 -15.58 -9.26 3.42
N ASP A 214 -14.77 -8.45 4.12
CA ASP A 214 -14.75 -8.40 5.59
C ASP A 214 -16.17 -8.25 6.17
N SER A 215 -16.91 -7.26 5.68
CA SER A 215 -18.28 -6.97 6.14
C SER A 215 -19.25 -8.13 5.95
N ALA A 216 -19.11 -8.93 4.89
CA ALA A 216 -19.93 -10.12 4.67
C ALA A 216 -19.48 -11.26 5.59
N VAL A 217 -18.18 -11.57 5.59
CA VAL A 217 -17.64 -12.72 6.32
C VAL A 217 -17.78 -12.54 7.85
N HIS A 218 -17.65 -11.32 8.38
CA HIS A 218 -17.91 -11.03 9.80
C HIS A 218 -19.36 -11.33 10.23
N ARG A 219 -20.33 -11.22 9.32
CA ARG A 219 -21.75 -11.47 9.60
C ARG A 219 -22.17 -12.91 9.33
N HIS A 220 -21.57 -13.57 8.34
CA HIS A 220 -22.08 -14.84 7.79
C HIS A 220 -21.08 -16.02 7.83
N GLY A 221 -19.78 -15.78 8.05
CA GLY A 221 -18.73 -16.80 8.12
C GLY A 221 -17.98 -17.03 6.79
N ILE A 222 -16.81 -17.69 6.86
CA ILE A 222 -15.87 -17.81 5.72
C ILE A 222 -16.35 -18.71 4.58
N ASP A 223 -17.36 -19.55 4.82
CA ASP A 223 -17.87 -20.55 3.88
C ASP A 223 -19.33 -20.22 3.45
N SER A 224 -19.79 -18.97 3.63
CA SER A 224 -21.18 -18.56 3.37
C SER A 224 -21.45 -18.17 1.90
N GLU A 225 -22.73 -18.14 1.50
CA GLU A 225 -23.15 -17.66 0.18
C GLU A 225 -22.90 -16.15 0.04
N GLU A 226 -23.13 -15.38 1.11
CA GLU A 226 -22.86 -13.95 1.17
C GLU A 226 -21.36 -13.62 1.07
N ALA A 227 -20.47 -14.49 1.59
CA ALA A 227 -19.03 -14.38 1.39
C ALA A 227 -18.65 -14.58 -0.08
N ALA A 228 -19.21 -15.62 -0.73
CA ALA A 228 -19.01 -15.88 -2.16
C ALA A 228 -19.53 -14.72 -3.03
N GLU A 229 -20.72 -14.18 -2.70
CA GLU A 229 -21.27 -13.01 -3.38
C GLU A 229 -20.38 -11.76 -3.20
N ALA A 230 -19.85 -11.52 -2.01
CA ALA A 230 -18.97 -10.37 -1.74
C ALA A 230 -17.66 -10.47 -2.52
N VAL A 231 -17.05 -11.66 -2.60
CA VAL A 231 -15.85 -11.91 -3.41
C VAL A 231 -16.13 -11.67 -4.90
N ALA A 232 -17.25 -12.18 -5.44
CA ALA A 232 -17.67 -11.91 -6.81
C ALA A 232 -17.96 -10.41 -7.05
N ARG A 233 -18.46 -9.69 -6.05
CA ARG A 233 -18.74 -8.25 -6.11
C ARG A 233 -17.46 -7.43 -6.27
N VAL A 234 -16.46 -7.65 -5.41
CA VAL A 234 -15.18 -6.91 -5.49
C VAL A 234 -14.35 -7.29 -6.72
N ASP A 235 -14.42 -8.55 -7.19
CA ASP A 235 -13.86 -8.93 -8.49
C ASP A 235 -14.53 -8.17 -9.64
N SER A 236 -15.86 -7.98 -9.59
CA SER A 236 -16.57 -7.16 -10.58
C SER A 236 -16.12 -5.69 -10.58
N TYR A 237 -15.78 -5.13 -9.41
CA TYR A 237 -15.24 -3.76 -9.27
C TYR A 237 -13.85 -3.64 -9.90
N LEU A 238 -12.99 -4.64 -9.71
CA LEU A 238 -11.73 -4.74 -10.44
C LEU A 238 -11.95 -4.85 -11.95
N GLY A 239 -12.93 -5.65 -12.41
CA GLY A 239 -13.31 -5.75 -13.82
C GLY A 239 -13.73 -4.40 -14.43
N LEU A 240 -14.57 -3.63 -13.72
CA LEU A 240 -14.98 -2.28 -14.14
C LEU A 240 -13.78 -1.34 -14.28
N LEU A 241 -12.81 -1.42 -13.35
CA LEU A 241 -11.57 -0.63 -13.40
C LEU A 241 -10.71 -1.04 -14.60
N LEU A 242 -10.38 -2.32 -14.74
CA LEU A 242 -9.53 -2.85 -15.82
C LEU A 242 -10.09 -2.49 -17.21
N ASP A 243 -11.39 -2.70 -17.42
CA ASP A 243 -12.05 -2.35 -18.67
C ASP A 243 -12.14 -0.82 -18.86
N GLY A 244 -12.23 -0.05 -17.78
CA GLY A 244 -12.17 1.41 -17.79
C GLY A 244 -10.82 1.95 -18.26
N LEU A 245 -9.72 1.41 -17.72
CA LEU A 245 -8.35 1.74 -18.14
C LEU A 245 -8.11 1.38 -19.61
N ALA A 246 -8.64 0.23 -20.06
CA ALA A 246 -8.55 -0.20 -21.45
C ALA A 246 -9.33 0.72 -22.39
N ARG A 247 -10.56 1.14 -22.01
CA ARG A 247 -11.35 2.13 -22.78
C ARG A 247 -10.68 3.50 -22.85
N GLN A 248 -9.92 3.89 -21.83
CA GLN A 248 -9.14 5.13 -21.82
C GLN A 248 -7.78 5.01 -22.56
N GLY A 249 -7.35 3.80 -22.90
CA GLY A 249 -6.07 3.55 -23.58
C GLY A 249 -4.84 3.70 -22.68
N ILE A 250 -5.01 3.60 -21.36
CA ILE A 250 -3.95 3.83 -20.36
C ILE A 250 -3.52 2.56 -19.59
N SER A 251 -4.02 1.37 -19.97
CA SER A 251 -3.69 0.11 -19.31
C SER A 251 -2.19 -0.19 -19.23
N ASP A 252 -1.43 0.08 -20.30
CA ASP A 252 0.01 -0.23 -20.33
C ASP A 252 0.87 0.86 -19.65
N VAL A 253 0.24 1.90 -19.10
CA VAL A 253 0.82 2.95 -18.25
C VAL A 253 0.03 3.10 -16.93
N THR A 254 -0.57 2.00 -16.45
CA THR A 254 -1.23 1.98 -15.14
C THR A 254 -0.81 0.71 -14.42
N ASP A 255 0.06 0.85 -13.42
CA ASP A 255 0.46 -0.23 -12.54
C ASP A 255 -0.64 -0.45 -11.50
N ILE A 256 -1.00 -1.70 -11.22
CA ILE A 256 -2.05 -2.06 -10.25
C ILE A 256 -1.48 -3.05 -9.26
N ILE A 257 -1.66 -2.76 -7.97
CA ILE A 257 -1.34 -3.65 -6.86
C ILE A 257 -2.66 -3.92 -6.12
N VAL A 258 -3.08 -5.18 -6.08
CA VAL A 258 -4.21 -5.63 -5.25
C VAL A 258 -3.67 -6.33 -4.02
N VAL A 259 -4.14 -5.94 -2.84
CA VAL A 259 -3.73 -6.45 -1.53
C VAL A 259 -4.95 -6.68 -0.65
N SER A 260 -4.70 -7.35 0.48
CA SER A 260 -5.60 -7.38 1.63
C SER A 260 -4.79 -7.13 2.89
N ASP A 261 -5.42 -6.54 3.88
CA ASP A 261 -4.87 -6.14 5.16
C ASP A 261 -4.85 -7.27 6.20
N HIS A 262 -5.79 -8.21 6.11
CA HIS A 262 -5.79 -9.45 6.89
C HIS A 262 -6.62 -10.58 6.29
N GLY A 263 -6.36 -11.80 6.74
CA GLY A 263 -7.24 -12.94 6.50
C GLY A 263 -8.46 -12.96 7.44
N MET A 264 -9.23 -14.05 7.37
CA MET A 264 -10.44 -14.22 8.20
C MET A 264 -10.59 -15.66 8.73
N SER A 265 -11.23 -15.79 9.90
CA SER A 265 -11.44 -17.07 10.59
C SER A 265 -12.75 -17.08 11.38
N ASP A 266 -13.52 -18.15 11.24
CA ASP A 266 -14.77 -18.35 11.97
C ASP A 266 -14.56 -18.45 13.47
N ARG A 267 -15.48 -17.83 14.23
CA ARG A 267 -15.56 -17.92 15.68
C ARG A 267 -16.65 -18.92 16.06
N LYS A 268 -16.48 -19.61 17.19
CA LYS A 268 -17.49 -20.51 17.77
C LYS A 268 -17.63 -20.20 19.26
N PRO A 269 -18.86 -20.10 19.82
CA PRO A 269 -19.05 -19.76 21.23
C PRO A 269 -18.29 -20.69 22.20
N GLU A 270 -18.15 -21.96 21.84
CA GLU A 270 -17.43 -22.97 22.62
C GLU A 270 -15.90 -22.82 22.58
N ARG A 271 -15.38 -21.85 21.80
CA ARG A 271 -13.96 -21.47 21.71
C ARG A 271 -13.69 -20.09 22.31
N SER A 272 -14.64 -19.53 23.04
CA SER A 272 -14.47 -18.28 23.79
C SER A 272 -13.86 -18.54 25.16
N ILE A 273 -12.92 -17.69 25.58
CA ILE A 273 -12.36 -17.69 26.94
C ILE A 273 -12.94 -16.48 27.67
N VAL A 274 -13.76 -16.71 28.69
CA VAL A 274 -14.39 -15.65 29.48
C VAL A 274 -13.43 -15.27 30.63
N LEU A 275 -12.86 -14.06 30.59
CA LEU A 275 -11.86 -13.64 31.59
C LEU A 275 -12.44 -13.52 33.01
N GLU A 276 -13.74 -13.25 33.14
CA GLU A 276 -14.47 -13.18 34.42
C GLU A 276 -14.47 -14.51 35.19
N ASP A 277 -14.29 -15.65 34.51
CA ASP A 277 -14.16 -16.97 35.15
C ASP A 277 -12.80 -17.15 35.87
N TYR A 278 -11.82 -16.27 35.61
CA TYR A 278 -10.44 -16.40 36.06
C TYR A 278 -9.93 -15.23 36.90
N ILE A 279 -10.41 -14.00 36.66
CA ILE A 279 -9.96 -12.77 37.35
C ILE A 279 -11.10 -11.81 37.67
N ASP A 280 -10.91 -10.97 38.69
CA ASP A 280 -11.79 -9.82 38.94
C ASP A 280 -11.48 -8.68 37.96
N LEU A 281 -12.49 -8.26 37.17
CA LEU A 281 -12.36 -7.17 36.20
C LEU A 281 -12.50 -5.77 36.83
N SER A 282 -12.72 -5.64 38.14
CA SER A 282 -12.83 -4.34 38.83
C SER A 282 -11.61 -3.42 38.61
N ASN A 283 -10.41 -3.99 38.46
CA ASN A 283 -9.17 -3.27 38.14
C ASN A 283 -8.85 -3.19 36.63
N ILE A 284 -9.62 -3.87 35.76
CA ILE A 284 -9.31 -4.02 34.33
C ILE A 284 -10.04 -3.00 33.47
N GLU A 285 -9.27 -2.26 32.67
CA GLU A 285 -9.78 -1.48 31.53
C GLU A 285 -9.44 -2.21 30.23
N ALA A 286 -10.45 -2.82 29.60
CA ALA A 286 -10.28 -3.51 28.33
C ALA A 286 -10.31 -2.51 27.17
N ILE A 287 -9.17 -2.39 26.47
CA ILE A 287 -9.04 -1.61 25.23
C ILE A 287 -9.57 -2.41 24.04
N ASN A 288 -9.27 -3.71 24.01
CA ASN A 288 -9.80 -4.69 23.06
C ASN A 288 -9.95 -6.05 23.76
N THR A 289 -10.82 -6.92 23.25
CA THR A 289 -11.15 -8.22 23.87
C THR A 289 -11.04 -9.40 22.90
N SER A 290 -11.09 -9.20 21.58
CA SER A 290 -11.07 -10.31 20.62
C SER A 290 -10.70 -9.84 19.19
N PRO A 291 -9.84 -10.57 18.44
CA PRO A 291 -9.21 -11.84 18.81
C PRO A 291 -7.99 -11.68 19.74
N VAL A 292 -7.45 -10.46 19.87
CA VAL A 292 -6.37 -10.12 20.79
C VAL A 292 -6.95 -9.25 21.90
N ALA A 293 -6.89 -9.73 23.14
CA ALA A 293 -7.25 -8.92 24.30
C ALA A 293 -6.10 -7.95 24.64
N MET A 294 -6.43 -6.67 24.78
CA MET A 294 -5.51 -5.60 25.18
C MET A 294 -6.09 -4.97 26.44
N LEU A 295 -5.39 -5.13 27.57
CA LEU A 295 -5.90 -4.81 28.90
C LEU A 295 -4.97 -3.84 29.63
N ASN A 296 -5.51 -2.69 30.02
CA ASN A 296 -4.90 -1.78 30.97
C ASN A 296 -5.35 -2.12 32.40
N THR A 297 -4.56 -1.72 33.39
CA THR A 297 -4.88 -1.86 34.82
C THR A 297 -5.02 -0.50 35.46
N ARG A 298 -6.14 -0.24 36.15
CA ARG A 298 -6.46 1.06 36.77
C ARG A 298 -5.49 1.47 37.89
N ASP A 299 -4.81 0.51 38.50
CA ASP A 299 -3.75 0.71 39.50
C ASP A 299 -2.33 0.80 38.91
N GLY A 300 -2.18 0.71 37.57
CA GLY A 300 -0.88 0.71 36.90
C GLY A 300 -0.03 -0.55 37.12
N ASN A 301 -0.61 -1.67 37.61
CA ASN A 301 0.12 -2.90 37.92
C ASN A 301 -0.34 -4.13 37.10
N PRO A 302 0.02 -4.21 35.79
CA PRO A 302 -0.34 -5.36 34.95
C PRO A 302 0.31 -6.67 35.40
N THR A 303 1.43 -6.63 36.12
CA THR A 303 2.15 -7.84 36.60
C THR A 303 1.28 -8.74 37.49
N ALA A 304 0.37 -8.16 38.28
CA ALA A 304 -0.55 -8.95 39.10
C ALA A 304 -1.55 -9.73 38.23
N VAL A 305 -2.10 -9.09 37.19
CA VAL A 305 -3.08 -9.67 36.27
C VAL A 305 -2.47 -10.75 35.39
N VAL A 306 -1.29 -10.49 34.82
CA VAL A 306 -0.55 -11.49 34.02
C VAL A 306 -0.30 -12.75 34.84
N LYS A 307 0.16 -12.61 36.11
CA LYS A 307 0.37 -13.76 37.00
C LYS A 307 -0.89 -14.53 37.36
N GLN A 308 -2.05 -13.87 37.42
CA GLN A 308 -3.33 -14.54 37.67
C GLN A 308 -3.81 -15.33 36.45
N LEU A 309 -3.62 -14.80 35.23
CA LEU A 309 -4.03 -15.47 33.99
C LEU A 309 -3.02 -16.47 33.43
N GLN A 310 -1.75 -16.44 33.87
CA GLN A 310 -0.71 -17.29 33.30
C GLN A 310 -0.95 -18.77 33.57
N GLY A 311 -1.32 -19.51 32.52
CA GLY A 311 -1.55 -20.97 32.59
C GLY A 311 -2.94 -21.40 33.06
N VAL A 312 -3.91 -20.48 33.22
CA VAL A 312 -5.27 -20.84 33.65
C VAL A 312 -6.08 -21.58 32.59
N HIS A 313 -5.75 -21.40 31.31
CA HIS A 313 -6.38 -22.06 30.19
C HIS A 313 -5.32 -22.44 29.14
N PRO A 314 -5.35 -23.67 28.56
CA PRO A 314 -4.28 -24.15 27.66
C PRO A 314 -4.14 -23.34 26.37
N GLU A 315 -5.25 -22.77 25.87
CA GLU A 315 -5.28 -21.92 24.67
C GLU A 315 -5.10 -20.41 24.99
N LEU A 316 -4.83 -20.04 26.25
CA LEU A 316 -4.57 -18.65 26.64
C LEU A 316 -3.07 -18.42 26.82
N LYS A 317 -2.54 -17.43 26.11
CA LYS A 317 -1.21 -16.86 26.37
C LYS A 317 -1.39 -15.41 26.78
N VAL A 318 -0.72 -15.01 27.86
CA VAL A 318 -0.74 -13.65 28.39
C VAL A 318 0.69 -13.21 28.61
N TYR A 319 0.98 -11.96 28.25
CA TYR A 319 2.28 -11.35 28.29
C TYR A 319 2.16 -9.98 28.95
N LEU A 320 3.22 -9.52 29.63
CA LEU A 320 3.43 -8.08 29.78
C LEU A 320 3.82 -7.50 28.41
N ARG A 321 3.69 -6.18 28.22
CA ARG A 321 4.00 -5.55 26.94
C ARG A 321 5.44 -5.77 26.52
N GLU A 322 6.37 -5.73 27.47
CA GLU A 322 7.80 -6.01 27.32
C GLU A 322 8.15 -7.49 27.08
N ASP A 323 7.22 -8.42 27.37
CA ASP A 323 7.40 -9.87 27.20
C ASP A 323 6.73 -10.41 25.91
N VAL A 324 6.09 -9.55 25.11
CA VAL A 324 5.49 -9.94 23.83
C VAL A 324 6.59 -10.47 22.89
N PRO A 325 6.41 -11.63 22.22
CA PRO A 325 7.45 -12.20 21.36
C PRO A 325 7.97 -11.23 20.28
N ASP A 326 9.28 -11.01 20.24
CA ASP A 326 9.96 -10.07 19.33
C ASP A 326 9.49 -10.14 17.88
N ASN A 327 9.19 -11.35 17.39
CA ASN A 327 8.76 -11.60 16.01
C ASN A 327 7.35 -11.07 15.67
N LEU A 328 6.61 -10.56 16.65
CA LEU A 328 5.33 -9.88 16.43
C LEU A 328 5.50 -8.37 16.22
N HIS A 329 6.65 -7.80 16.59
CA HIS A 329 6.97 -6.37 16.47
C HIS A 329 5.88 -5.44 17.03
N PHE A 330 5.22 -5.88 18.09
CA PHE A 330 4.08 -5.22 18.72
C PHE A 330 4.44 -4.62 20.07
#